data_AF-A0A844GCZ1-F1
#
_entry.id   AF-A0A844GCZ1-F1
#
_cell.length_a   1.000
_cell.length_b   1.000
_cell.length_c   1.000
_cell.angle_alpha   90.00
_cell.angle_beta   90.00
_cell.angle_gamma   90.00
#
_symmetry.space_group_name_H-M   'P 1'
#
loop_
_entity.id
_entity.type
_entity.pdbx_description
1 polymer ?
#
loop_
_entity_poly.entity_id
_entity_poly.type
_entity_poly.pdbx_seq_one_letter_code
_entity_poly.pdbx_strand_id
1 'polypeptide(L)'
;MNVEFPDVPEALTYGADREEALQHATDALLTAFMIYQDDRKSFPVPASHGEDFIALPIMASLKVLLHNAMIEKGVRKVDLARMTGWANPQIERILDPRHQSKVNLIEEALRHLGKGIVGKTVDL
;
A
#
# COMPACT_ATOMS: atom_id res chain seq x y z
N MET A 1 3.89 -20.96 12.84
CA MET A 1 2.61 -20.25 13.01
C MET A 1 2.15 -19.77 11.64
N ASN A 2 0.99 -20.22 11.18
CA ASN A 2 0.40 -19.72 9.94
C ASN A 2 -0.14 -18.30 10.15
N VAL A 3 -0.06 -17.48 9.11
CA VAL A 3 -0.68 -16.15 9.08
C VAL A 3 -1.54 -16.05 7.83
N GLU A 4 -2.78 -15.65 8.02
CA GLU A 4 -3.80 -15.50 6.99
C GLU A 4 -4.50 -14.16 7.19
N PHE A 5 -4.91 -13.53 6.09
CA PHE A 5 -5.61 -12.24 6.11
C PHE A 5 -7.00 -12.42 5.51
N PRO A 6 -8.08 -12.31 6.31
CA PRO A 6 -9.44 -12.49 5.80
C PRO A 6 -9.80 -11.54 4.65
N ASP A 7 -9.28 -10.31 4.70
CA ASP A 7 -9.50 -9.30 3.67
C ASP A 7 -8.60 -9.48 2.44
N VAL A 8 -7.49 -10.21 2.57
CA VAL A 8 -6.45 -10.38 1.54
C VAL A 8 -6.06 -11.87 1.47
N PRO A 9 -6.95 -12.78 1.01
CA PRO A 9 -6.79 -14.23 1.16
C PRO A 9 -5.62 -14.83 0.38
N GLU A 10 -5.06 -14.08 -0.56
CA GLU A 10 -3.90 -14.44 -1.36
C GLU A 10 -2.58 -14.18 -0.62
N ALA A 11 -2.59 -13.35 0.43
CA ALA A 11 -1.49 -13.23 1.37
C ALA A 11 -1.52 -14.39 2.37
N LEU A 12 -0.67 -15.40 2.15
CA LEU A 12 -0.52 -16.55 3.03
C LEU A 12 0.95 -16.75 3.35
N THR A 13 1.27 -16.93 4.63
CA THR A 13 2.66 -17.13 5.05
C THR A 13 2.78 -17.88 6.38
N TYR A 14 4.01 -18.13 6.80
CA TYR A 14 4.35 -18.89 8.00
C TYR A 14 5.64 -18.35 8.63
N GLY A 15 5.75 -18.37 9.97
CA GLY A 15 7.01 -18.20 10.70
C GLY A 15 7.17 -19.25 11.81
N ALA A 16 8.40 -19.57 12.24
CA ALA A 16 8.65 -20.55 13.30
C ALA A 16 8.12 -20.09 14.67
N ASP A 17 8.15 -18.79 14.92
CA ASP A 17 7.61 -18.14 16.11
C ASP A 17 6.73 -16.92 15.75
N ARG A 18 6.25 -16.19 16.77
CA ARG A 18 5.37 -15.03 16.56
C ARG A 18 6.10 -13.88 15.88
N GLU A 19 7.35 -13.63 16.23
CA GLU A 19 8.12 -12.50 15.69
C GLU A 19 8.40 -12.71 14.19
N GLU A 20 8.90 -13.89 13.84
CA GLU A 20 9.14 -14.27 12.44
C GLU A 20 7.83 -14.29 11.64
N ALA A 21 6.74 -14.80 12.22
CA ALA A 21 5.43 -14.81 11.56
C ALA A 21 4.95 -13.39 11.23
N LEU A 22 5.10 -12.42 12.15
CA LEU A 22 4.73 -11.01 11.92
C LEU A 22 5.60 -10.34 10.85
N GLN A 23 6.89 -10.65 10.81
CA GLN A 23 7.79 -10.13 9.79
C GLN A 23 7.39 -10.66 8.40
N HIS A 24 7.19 -11.96 8.28
CA HIS A 24 6.74 -12.57 7.03
C HIS A 24 5.34 -12.10 6.62
N ALA A 25 4.45 -11.81 7.59
CA ALA A 25 3.11 -11.30 7.35
C ALA A 25 3.12 -9.96 6.61
N THR A 26 4.02 -9.06 7.00
CA THR A 26 4.20 -7.76 6.31
C THR A 26 4.63 -7.98 4.85
N ASP A 27 5.64 -8.82 4.62
CA ASP A 27 6.12 -9.11 3.26
C ASP A 27 5.08 -9.80 2.39
N ALA A 28 4.25 -10.67 2.97
CA ALA A 28 3.13 -11.31 2.30
C ALA A 28 2.10 -10.27 1.83
N LEU A 29 1.70 -9.33 2.70
CA LEU A 29 0.78 -8.25 2.33
C LEU A 29 1.33 -7.35 1.23
N LEU A 30 2.62 -6.98 1.27
CA LEU A 30 3.22 -6.16 0.22
C LEU A 30 3.29 -6.91 -1.12
N THR A 31 3.55 -8.22 -1.08
CA THR A 31 3.52 -9.07 -2.27
C THR A 31 2.12 -9.16 -2.86
N ALA A 32 1.11 -9.40 -2.01
CA ALA A 32 -0.28 -9.39 -2.42
C ALA A 32 -0.66 -8.04 -3.04
N PHE A 33 -0.29 -6.92 -2.40
CA PHE A 33 -0.56 -5.59 -2.94
C PHE A 33 -0.01 -5.39 -4.36
N MET A 34 1.19 -5.91 -4.68
CA MET A 34 1.72 -5.85 -6.05
C MET A 34 0.83 -6.62 -7.06
N ILE A 35 0.21 -7.73 -6.66
CA ILE A 35 -0.77 -8.45 -7.49
C ILE A 35 -1.99 -7.56 -7.76
N TYR A 36 -2.51 -6.86 -6.76
CA TYR A 36 -3.61 -5.89 -6.94
C TYR A 36 -3.22 -4.73 -7.86
N GLN A 37 -1.95 -4.29 -7.82
CA GLN A 37 -1.43 -3.25 -8.71
C GLN A 37 -1.43 -3.70 -10.17
N ASP A 38 -0.94 -4.92 -10.42
CA ASP A 38 -0.89 -5.53 -11.75
C ASP A 38 -2.31 -5.75 -12.31
N ASP A 39 -3.22 -6.23 -11.46
CA ASP A 39 -4.63 -6.44 -11.80
C ASP A 39 -5.45 -5.13 -11.91
N ARG A 40 -4.85 -3.99 -11.55
CA ARG A 40 -5.53 -2.69 -11.41
C ARG A 40 -6.81 -2.74 -10.56
N LYS A 41 -6.75 -3.47 -9.45
CA LYS A 41 -7.83 -3.55 -8.46
C LYS A 41 -7.48 -2.69 -7.24
N SER A 42 -8.49 -2.13 -6.58
CA SER A 42 -8.28 -1.48 -5.28
C SER A 42 -7.81 -2.53 -4.27
N PHE A 43 -6.77 -2.21 -3.51
CA PHE A 43 -6.37 -3.03 -2.38
C PHE A 43 -7.41 -2.88 -1.25
N PRO A 44 -7.83 -3.97 -0.59
CA PRO A 44 -8.85 -3.96 0.44
C PRO A 44 -8.50 -3.00 1.60
N VAL A 45 -9.51 -2.28 2.09
CA VAL A 45 -9.42 -1.57 3.37
C VAL A 45 -9.85 -2.55 4.45
N PRO A 46 -9.09 -2.71 5.56
CA PRO A 46 -9.43 -3.69 6.60
C PRO A 46 -10.85 -3.50 7.12
N ALA A 47 -11.63 -4.58 7.14
CA ALA A 47 -13.05 -4.52 7.52
C ALA A 47 -13.26 -4.34 9.04
N SER A 48 -12.26 -4.71 9.84
CA SER A 48 -12.28 -4.56 11.30
C SER A 48 -10.91 -4.22 11.86
N HIS A 49 -10.89 -3.55 13.00
CA HIS A 49 -9.69 -3.41 13.83
C HIS A 49 -9.81 -4.48 14.91
N GLY A 50 -9.47 -5.72 14.56
CA GLY A 50 -9.42 -6.83 15.52
C GLY A 50 -8.27 -6.66 16.52
N GLU A 51 -8.19 -7.54 17.51
CA GLU A 51 -7.10 -7.53 18.50
C GLU A 51 -5.74 -7.90 17.89
N ASP A 52 -5.74 -8.70 16.82
CA ASP A 52 -4.54 -9.05 16.06
C ASP A 52 -4.55 -8.38 14.68
N PHE A 53 -3.58 -7.50 14.42
CA PHE A 53 -3.40 -6.83 13.14
C PHE A 53 -1.93 -6.70 12.77
N ILE A 54 -1.66 -6.48 11.48
CA ILE A 54 -0.34 -6.11 10.98
C ILE A 54 -0.35 -4.62 10.65
N ALA A 55 0.44 -3.84 11.39
CA ALA A 55 0.73 -2.47 11.03
C ALA A 55 1.73 -2.44 9.86
N LEU A 56 1.25 -2.13 8.66
CA LEU A 56 2.15 -1.85 7.54
C LEU A 56 3.04 -0.64 7.85
N PRO A 57 4.31 -0.64 7.42
CA PRO A 57 5.14 0.55 7.46
C PRO A 57 4.41 1.73 6.82
N ILE A 58 4.46 2.91 7.45
CA ILE A 58 3.67 4.07 7.02
C ILE A 58 3.82 4.38 5.53
N MET A 59 5.02 4.27 4.98
CA MET A 59 5.25 4.52 3.55
C MET A 59 4.50 3.54 2.65
N ALA A 60 4.43 2.26 3.01
CA ALA A 60 3.65 1.27 2.26
C ALA A 60 2.15 1.59 2.35
N SER A 61 1.64 1.94 3.54
CA SER A 61 0.25 2.37 3.73
C SER A 61 -0.10 3.58 2.85
N LEU A 62 0.78 4.57 2.77
CA LEU A 62 0.58 5.75 1.91
C LEU A 62 0.52 5.38 0.42
N LYS A 63 1.31 4.39 -0.01
CA LYS A 63 1.32 3.91 -1.41
C LYS A 63 0.09 3.09 -1.76
N VAL A 64 -0.43 2.31 -0.81
CA VAL A 64 -1.76 1.66 -0.93
C VAL A 64 -2.84 2.72 -1.12
N LEU A 65 -2.83 3.78 -0.31
CA LEU A 65 -3.80 4.88 -0.43
C LEU A 65 -3.68 5.62 -1.78
N LEU A 66 -2.46 5.90 -2.25
CA LEU A 66 -2.22 6.48 -3.58
C LEU A 66 -2.77 5.59 -4.69
N HIS A 67 -2.46 4.29 -4.66
CA HIS A 67 -2.97 3.32 -5.64
C HIS A 67 -4.50 3.29 -5.64
N ASN A 68 -5.13 3.15 -4.46
CA ASN A 68 -6.58 3.13 -4.35
C ASN A 68 -7.23 4.42 -4.86
N ALA A 69 -6.63 5.58 -4.59
CA ALA A 69 -7.09 6.85 -5.14
C ALA A 69 -6.97 6.91 -6.67
N MET A 70 -5.88 6.37 -7.24
CA MET A 70 -5.74 6.27 -8.69
C MET A 70 -6.82 5.37 -9.31
N ILE A 71 -7.14 4.23 -8.67
CA ILE A 71 -8.23 3.35 -9.11
C ILE A 71 -9.59 4.07 -9.03
N GLU A 72 -9.90 4.71 -7.90
CA GLU A 72 -11.14 5.48 -7.70
C GLU A 72 -11.32 6.56 -8.78
N LYS A 73 -10.24 7.27 -9.14
CA LYS A 73 -10.27 8.35 -10.14
C LYS A 73 -10.09 7.86 -11.57
N GLY A 74 -9.90 6.56 -11.81
CA GLY A 74 -9.62 6.01 -13.13
C GLY A 74 -8.29 6.46 -13.74
N VAL A 75 -7.34 6.91 -12.92
CA VAL A 75 -6.04 7.46 -13.35
C VAL A 75 -5.02 6.33 -13.58
N ARG A 76 -4.36 6.33 -14.75
CA ARG A 76 -3.25 5.42 -15.05
C ARG A 76 -1.91 6.05 -14.73
N LYS A 77 -0.84 5.25 -14.70
CA LYS A 77 0.53 5.72 -14.46
C LYS A 77 0.93 6.87 -15.41
N VAL A 78 0.57 6.74 -16.69
CA VAL A 78 0.82 7.76 -17.73
C VAL A 78 0.07 9.06 -17.49
N ASP A 79 -1.14 9.00 -16.91
CA ASP A 79 -1.93 10.18 -16.60
C ASP A 79 -1.34 10.88 -15.38
N LEU A 80 -0.97 10.11 -14.35
CA LEU A 80 -0.27 10.66 -13.19
C LEU A 80 1.05 11.35 -13.59
N ALA A 81 1.82 10.74 -14.50
CA ALA A 81 3.04 11.34 -15.06
C ALA A 81 2.75 12.69 -15.74
N ARG A 82 1.66 12.79 -16.51
CA ARG A 82 1.25 14.06 -17.15
C ARG A 82 0.79 15.10 -16.14
N MET A 83 0.07 14.69 -15.10
CA MET A 83 -0.44 15.59 -14.06
C MET A 83 0.68 16.17 -13.20
N THR A 84 1.67 15.36 -12.82
CA THR A 84 2.80 15.78 -11.97
C THR A 84 4.00 16.31 -12.75
N GLY A 85 4.08 16.00 -14.05
CA GLY A 85 5.26 16.30 -14.88
C GLY A 85 6.47 15.41 -14.59
N TRP A 86 6.30 14.32 -13.85
CA TRP A 86 7.40 13.44 -13.46
C TRP A 86 7.76 12.42 -14.54
N ALA A 87 9.03 12.02 -14.56
CA ALA A 87 9.50 10.95 -15.43
C ALA A 87 8.98 9.58 -14.98
N ASN A 88 8.82 8.64 -15.93
CA ASN A 88 8.32 7.29 -15.66
C ASN A 88 9.04 6.58 -14.49
N PRO A 89 10.38 6.62 -14.34
CA PRO A 89 11.04 5.96 -13.22
C PRO A 89 10.61 6.50 -11.85
N GLN A 90 10.25 7.78 -11.75
CA GLN A 90 9.73 8.36 -10.52
C GLN A 90 8.32 7.86 -10.24
N ILE A 91 7.46 7.73 -11.26
CA ILE A 91 6.11 7.16 -11.14
C ILE A 91 6.18 5.71 -10.66
N GLU A 92 7.06 4.89 -11.23
CA GLU A 92 7.23 3.51 -10.79
C GLU A 92 7.69 3.44 -9.32
N ARG A 93 8.66 4.27 -8.94
CA ARG A 93 9.18 4.33 -7.55
C ARG A 93 8.15 4.74 -6.51
N ILE A 94 7.29 5.71 -6.82
CA ILE A 94 6.25 6.13 -5.86
C ILE A 94 5.13 5.10 -5.73
N LEU A 95 4.94 4.22 -6.72
CA LEU A 95 3.92 3.18 -6.69
C LEU A 95 4.45 1.86 -6.13
N ASP A 96 5.75 1.57 -6.25
CA ASP A 96 6.36 0.36 -5.69
C ASP A 96 6.32 0.39 -4.15
N PRO A 97 5.57 -0.52 -3.48
CA PRO A 97 5.45 -0.54 -2.02
C PRO A 97 6.78 -0.78 -1.28
N ARG A 98 7.76 -1.40 -1.95
CA ARG A 98 9.07 -1.75 -1.35
C ARG A 98 10.11 -0.66 -1.56
N HIS A 99 9.85 0.30 -2.44
CA HIS A 99 10.78 1.39 -2.70
C HIS A 99 10.68 2.48 -1.64
N GLN A 100 11.83 2.96 -1.14
CA GLN A 100 11.84 4.13 -0.26
C GLN A 100 11.43 5.38 -1.04
N SER A 101 10.54 6.19 -0.48
CA SER A 101 10.05 7.40 -1.12
C SER A 101 9.93 8.52 -0.10
N LYS A 102 9.86 9.76 -0.57
CA LYS A 102 9.62 10.91 0.31
C LYS A 102 8.13 11.15 0.42
N VAL A 103 7.65 11.39 1.64
CA VAL A 103 6.21 11.62 1.92
C VAL A 103 5.64 12.76 1.09
N ASN A 104 6.40 13.86 0.94
CA ASN A 104 5.96 15.03 0.17
C ASN A 104 5.64 14.71 -1.31
N LEU A 105 6.30 13.70 -1.91
CA LEU A 105 5.97 13.23 -3.25
C LEU A 105 4.62 12.50 -3.27
N ILE A 106 4.37 11.64 -2.28
CA ILE A 106 3.08 10.94 -2.20
C ILE A 106 1.93 11.95 -2.00
N GLU A 107 2.13 12.95 -1.15
CA GLU A 107 1.16 14.03 -0.95
C GLU A 107 0.93 14.85 -2.21
N GLU A 108 1.98 15.17 -2.97
CA GLU A 108 1.85 15.89 -4.25
C GLU A 108 1.02 15.09 -5.26
N ALA A 109 1.33 13.81 -5.43
CA ALA A 109 0.58 12.92 -6.30
C ALA A 109 -0.91 12.84 -5.87
N LEU A 110 -1.18 12.70 -4.57
CA LEU A 110 -2.55 12.67 -4.05
C LEU A 110 -3.30 14.00 -4.23
N ARG A 111 -2.62 15.14 -4.08
CA ARG A 111 -3.22 16.46 -4.36
C ARG A 111 -3.69 16.58 -5.79
N HIS A 112 -2.93 16.07 -6.76
CA HIS A 112 -3.38 16.01 -8.16
C HIS A 112 -4.62 15.13 -8.36
N LEU A 113 -4.84 14.16 -7.47
CA LEU A 113 -6.04 13.31 -7.45
C LEU A 113 -7.19 13.90 -6.61
N GLY A 114 -7.04 15.12 -6.10
CA GLY A 114 -8.02 15.79 -5.22
C GLY A 114 -8.14 15.14 -3.84
N LYS A 115 -7.06 14.53 -3.34
CA LYS A 115 -7.00 13.86 -2.04
C LYS A 115 -5.94 14.51 -1.15
N GLY A 116 -6.19 14.47 0.15
CA GLY A 116 -5.22 14.81 1.20
C GLY A 116 -4.98 13.61 2.11
N ILE A 117 -3.82 13.58 2.76
CA ILE A 117 -3.52 12.63 3.82
C ILE A 117 -3.55 13.35 5.16
N VAL A 118 -4.14 12.70 6.14
CA VAL A 118 -4.02 13.06 7.56
C VAL A 118 -3.65 11.80 8.34
N GLY A 119 -2.86 11.95 9.40
CA GLY A 119 -2.37 10.84 10.21
C GLY A 119 -2.95 10.83 11.61
N LYS A 120 -3.03 9.63 12.20
CA LYS A 120 -3.25 9.39 13.64
C LYS A 120 -2.30 8.31 14.11
N THR A 121 -1.95 8.33 15.39
CA THR A 121 -1.20 7.24 16.03
C THR A 121 -2.15 6.13 16.49
N VAL A 122 -1.62 4.92 16.66
CA VAL A 122 -2.31 3.76 17.25
C VAL A 122 -1.35 3.08 18.22
N ASP A 123 -1.89 2.40 19.23
CA ASP A 123 -1.12 1.54 20.13
C ASP A 123 -0.80 0.22 19.42
N LEU A 124 0.40 -0.32 19.64
CA LEU A 124 0.93 -1.56 19.05
C LEU A 124 1.10 -2.65 20.11
#